data_AF-A0A259BA11-F1
#
_entry.id   AF-A0A259BA11-F1
#
_cell.length_a   1.000
_cell.length_b   1.000
_cell.length_c   1.000
_cell.angle_alpha   90.00
_cell.angle_beta   90.00
_cell.angle_gamma   90.00
#
_symmetry.space_group_name_H-M   'P 1'
#
loop_
_entity.id
_entity.type
_entity.pdbx_description
1 polymer ?
#
loop_
_entity_poly.entity_id
_entity_poly.type
_entity_poly.pdbx_seq_one_letter_code
_entity_poly.pdbx_strand_id
1 'polypeptide(L)'
;MRYPGFLALLPTLGAALILLDMPEKTPKSVLSKILLKQPVVQFFGNISYSLYLWHWPVLIIGGAIFGQSLGANTGLVLLSILLATLTYYCVERPIRTIEIKNALMALIPAALGMTLLFFAMNFWQNQVTFLLNSPAQMAIQAKAGDVPAIYNVPNCDTWYHSSEVQACHFGPENAAHTLVLFGDSVLAQWAPAFARIYLSQPDWRMIVFTKSACSASTVSYYYPRIKSPYTVCDAWRKKALEDIAAIHPDVVVMGSTHYGFTPAEWIGGTQKTLDTLSPSAGSVIMMSATPELGFNGLSCLAAQVNWPSWLPELKHCRAPLAPETQNSVVNLLKQAAKPYANVQVFDFRQAICPNETCHAKLGDHIVYRDGQHLTASFIESLAPALLKQLNDAQIPH
;
A
#
# COMPACT_ATOMS: atom_id res chain seq x y z
N MET A 1 -2.47 5.17 15.78
CA MET A 1 -2.69 4.60 17.14
C MET A 1 -3.27 3.20 16.96
N ARG A 2 -2.77 2.18 17.68
CA ARG A 2 -3.37 0.84 17.60
C ARG A 2 -4.82 0.91 18.09
N TYR A 3 -5.75 0.35 17.32
CA TYR A 3 -7.12 0.14 17.75
C TYR A 3 -7.26 -1.28 18.31
N PRO A 4 -7.92 -1.47 19.47
CA PRO A 4 -8.31 -0.43 20.42
C PRO A 4 -7.08 0.14 21.15
N GLY A 5 -7.04 1.46 21.31
CA GLY A 5 -5.95 2.15 22.02
C GLY A 5 -6.28 2.36 23.49
N PHE A 6 -5.32 2.83 24.30
CA PHE A 6 -5.56 3.19 25.71
C PHE A 6 -6.71 4.19 25.90
N LEU A 7 -7.00 5.03 24.89
CA LEU A 7 -8.16 5.93 24.89
C LEU A 7 -9.51 5.20 24.98
N ALA A 8 -9.58 3.92 24.58
CA ALA A 8 -10.77 3.11 24.75
C ALA A 8 -11.02 2.71 26.21
N LEU A 9 -10.01 2.80 27.09
CA LEU A 9 -10.19 2.58 28.53
C LEU A 9 -11.12 3.61 29.15
N LEU A 10 -11.12 4.85 28.65
CA LEU A 10 -11.95 5.92 29.20
C LEU A 10 -13.46 5.62 29.06
N PRO A 11 -14.01 5.35 27.86
CA PRO A 11 -15.43 4.99 27.73
C PRO A 11 -15.76 3.62 28.35
N THR A 12 -14.83 2.66 28.35
CA THR A 12 -15.10 1.32 28.91
C THR A 12 -15.11 1.31 30.44
N LEU A 13 -14.16 2.00 31.09
CA LEU A 13 -14.18 2.21 32.54
C LEU A 13 -15.37 3.06 32.95
N GLY A 14 -15.71 4.10 32.18
CA GLY A 14 -16.93 4.89 32.41
C GLY A 14 -18.20 4.03 32.38
N ALA A 15 -18.36 3.16 31.38
CA ALA A 15 -19.48 2.23 31.31
C ALA A 15 -19.47 1.22 32.47
N ALA A 16 -18.31 0.67 32.82
CA ALA A 16 -18.17 -0.26 33.95
C ALA A 16 -18.56 0.40 35.28
N LEU A 17 -18.12 1.63 35.53
CA LEU A 17 -18.49 2.39 36.73
C LEU A 17 -20.00 2.68 36.79
N ILE A 18 -20.63 2.99 35.65
CA ILE A 18 -22.10 3.17 35.58
C ILE A 18 -22.83 1.84 35.89
N LEU A 19 -22.36 0.72 35.34
CA LEU A 19 -22.95 -0.60 35.60
C LEU A 19 -22.76 -1.03 37.06
N LEU A 20 -21.60 -0.76 37.66
CA LEU A 20 -21.32 -1.03 39.07
C LEU A 20 -22.14 -0.15 40.03
N ASP A 21 -22.54 1.05 39.60
CA ASP A 21 -23.43 1.94 40.34
C ASP A 21 -24.93 1.55 40.22
N MET A 22 -25.26 0.57 39.36
CA MET A 22 -26.62 0.05 39.15
C MET A 22 -26.78 -1.46 39.45
N PRO A 23 -26.43 -1.97 40.65
CA PRO A 23 -26.70 -3.36 41.02
C PRO A 23 -28.20 -3.64 41.25
N GLU A 24 -29.00 -2.61 41.52
CA GLU A 24 -30.47 -2.63 41.53
C GLU A 24 -30.99 -1.64 40.49
N LYS A 25 -32.24 -1.76 40.04
CA LYS A 25 -32.86 -0.96 38.95
C LYS A 25 -32.86 0.57 39.17
N THR A 26 -32.24 1.09 40.24
CA THR A 26 -32.11 2.51 40.58
C THR A 26 -30.64 2.89 40.77
N PRO A 27 -30.13 3.94 40.08
CA PRO A 27 -28.75 4.39 40.27
C PRO A 27 -28.56 4.94 41.68
N LYS A 28 -27.43 4.69 42.32
CA LYS A 28 -27.12 5.25 43.65
C LYS A 28 -26.51 6.66 43.55
N SER A 29 -25.63 6.89 42.58
CA SER A 29 -24.98 8.19 42.37
C SER A 29 -25.90 9.25 41.74
N VAL A 30 -25.83 10.49 42.25
CA VAL A 30 -26.54 11.66 41.69
C VAL A 30 -26.06 11.95 40.26
N LEU A 31 -24.78 11.75 39.98
CA LEU A 31 -24.20 11.98 38.65
C LEU A 31 -24.78 10.99 37.62
N SER A 32 -24.86 9.71 37.96
CA SER A 32 -25.48 8.68 37.11
C SER A 32 -26.96 8.98 36.87
N LYS A 33 -27.69 9.45 37.89
CA LYS A 33 -29.09 9.86 37.75
C LYS A 33 -29.25 11.04 36.79
N ILE A 34 -28.39 12.06 36.89
CA ILE A 34 -28.46 13.23 36.01
C ILE A 34 -28.11 12.84 34.58
N LEU A 35 -27.04 12.04 34.39
CA LEU A 35 -26.54 11.61 33.08
C LEU A 35 -27.54 10.69 32.36
N LEU A 36 -28.04 9.65 33.04
CA LEU A 36 -28.96 8.67 32.45
C LEU A 36 -30.36 9.25 32.22
N LYS A 37 -30.72 10.37 32.86
CA LYS A 37 -31.96 11.11 32.57
C LYS A 37 -31.81 12.16 31.46
N GLN A 38 -30.59 12.40 30.95
CA GLN A 38 -30.42 13.32 29.84
C GLN A 38 -31.08 12.76 28.58
N PRO A 39 -31.97 13.54 27.92
CA PRO A 39 -32.72 13.06 26.75
C PRO A 39 -31.82 12.66 25.59
N VAL A 40 -30.68 13.35 25.42
CA VAL A 40 -29.69 13.06 24.37
C VAL A 40 -29.01 11.70 24.61
N VAL A 41 -28.62 11.41 25.85
CA VAL A 41 -27.96 10.15 26.21
C VAL A 41 -28.91 8.98 26.01
N GLN A 42 -30.17 9.12 26.44
CA GLN A 42 -31.19 8.11 26.20
C GLN A 42 -31.50 7.92 24.73
N PHE A 43 -31.56 9.00 23.95
CA PHE A 43 -31.78 8.93 22.51
C PHE A 43 -30.73 8.07 21.81
N PHE A 44 -29.44 8.38 22.00
CA PHE A 44 -28.36 7.59 21.40
C PHE A 44 -28.28 6.17 21.97
N GLY A 45 -28.61 5.97 23.24
CA GLY A 45 -28.75 4.63 23.82
C GLY A 45 -29.84 3.80 23.14
N ASN A 46 -31.01 4.40 22.89
CA ASN A 46 -32.15 3.74 22.26
C ASN A 46 -31.85 3.33 20.81
N ILE A 47 -31.23 4.21 20.02
CA ILE A 47 -30.92 3.92 18.62
C ILE A 47 -29.60 3.17 18.42
N SER A 48 -28.86 2.84 19.49
CA SER A 48 -27.48 2.35 19.42
C SER A 48 -27.30 1.12 18.54
N TYR A 49 -28.23 0.15 18.61
CA TYR A 49 -28.21 -1.04 17.77
C TYR A 49 -28.46 -0.71 16.30
N SER A 50 -29.52 0.04 16.00
CA SER A 50 -29.80 0.51 14.65
C SER A 50 -28.65 1.36 14.07
N LEU A 51 -28.00 2.19 14.88
CA LEU A 51 -26.86 3.01 14.48
C LEU A 51 -25.63 2.15 14.17
N TYR A 52 -25.40 1.10 14.97
CA TYR A 52 -24.35 0.11 14.69
C TYR A 52 -24.53 -0.54 13.31
N LEU A 53 -25.76 -0.82 12.88
CA LEU A 53 -26.02 -1.39 11.55
C LEU A 53 -25.77 -0.39 10.41
N TRP A 54 -26.16 0.87 10.57
CA TRP A 54 -26.14 1.84 9.47
C TRP A 54 -24.84 2.61 9.32
N HIS A 55 -24.16 2.93 10.42
CA HIS A 55 -23.00 3.83 10.35
C HIS A 55 -21.90 3.28 9.43
N TRP A 56 -21.60 1.99 9.49
CA TRP A 56 -20.50 1.42 8.70
C TRP A 56 -20.81 1.38 7.20
N PRO A 57 -21.94 0.82 6.72
CA PRO A 57 -22.30 0.87 5.30
C PRO A 57 -22.36 2.30 4.75
N VAL A 58 -23.00 3.23 5.47
CA VAL A 58 -23.17 4.62 5.02
C VAL A 58 -21.82 5.33 4.92
N LEU A 59 -20.94 5.16 5.91
CA LEU A 59 -19.64 5.82 5.91
C LEU A 59 -18.69 5.22 4.86
N ILE A 60 -18.70 3.89 4.68
CA ILE A 60 -17.83 3.23 3.69
C ILE A 60 -18.28 3.53 2.27
N ILE A 61 -19.57 3.30 1.95
CA ILE A 61 -20.10 3.54 0.60
C ILE A 61 -20.11 5.03 0.29
N GLY A 62 -20.58 5.84 1.22
CA GLY A 62 -20.58 7.29 1.08
C GLY A 62 -19.18 7.87 0.95
N GLY A 63 -18.20 7.37 1.71
CA GLY A 63 -16.80 7.79 1.60
C GLY A 63 -16.17 7.40 0.27
N ALA A 64 -16.62 6.30 -0.36
CA ALA A 64 -16.19 5.91 -1.70
C ALA A 64 -16.77 6.85 -2.79
N ILE A 65 -18.03 7.27 -2.65
CA ILE A 65 -18.74 8.13 -3.63
C ILE A 65 -18.35 9.60 -3.48
N PHE A 66 -18.42 10.13 -2.26
CA PHE A 66 -18.29 11.57 -1.97
C PHE A 66 -16.88 11.97 -1.48
N GLY A 67 -15.98 11.00 -1.29
CA GLY A 67 -14.66 11.23 -0.68
C GLY A 67 -14.74 11.45 0.83
N GLN A 68 -13.59 11.80 1.44
CA GLN A 68 -13.43 11.92 2.90
C GLN A 68 -13.23 13.38 3.36
N SER A 69 -13.93 14.34 2.75
CA SER A 69 -13.90 15.71 3.23
C SER A 69 -14.65 15.85 4.56
N LEU A 70 -14.32 16.86 5.37
CA LEU A 70 -15.02 17.11 6.64
C LEU A 70 -16.53 17.28 6.44
N GLY A 71 -16.93 17.99 5.38
CA GLY A 71 -18.33 18.20 5.02
C GLY A 71 -19.03 16.89 4.63
N ALA A 72 -18.41 16.09 3.77
CA ALA A 72 -18.96 14.79 3.36
C ALA A 72 -19.12 13.85 4.55
N ASN A 73 -18.07 13.72 5.38
CA ASN A 73 -18.10 12.88 6.58
C ASN A 73 -19.19 13.30 7.56
N THR A 74 -19.36 14.62 7.78
CA THR A 74 -20.42 15.15 8.65
C THR A 74 -21.81 14.78 8.10
N GLY A 75 -22.03 14.97 6.79
CA GLY A 75 -23.28 14.59 6.14
C GLY A 75 -23.58 13.10 6.26
N LEU A 76 -22.59 12.23 6.07
CA LEU A 76 -22.73 10.77 6.18
C LEU A 76 -23.01 10.31 7.62
N VAL A 77 -22.40 10.94 8.63
CA VAL A 77 -22.71 10.67 10.03
C VAL A 77 -24.17 11.05 10.35
N LEU A 78 -24.61 12.23 9.90
CA LEU A 78 -26.00 12.67 10.09
C LEU A 78 -26.99 11.75 9.38
N LEU A 79 -26.67 11.32 8.15
CA LEU A 79 -27.48 10.35 7.42
C LEU A 79 -27.56 9.01 8.15
N SER A 80 -26.45 8.54 8.74
CA SER A 80 -26.42 7.32 9.55
C SER A 80 -27.33 7.42 10.78
N ILE A 81 -27.30 8.56 11.48
CA ILE A 81 -28.17 8.82 12.64
C ILE A 81 -29.64 8.89 12.20
N LEU A 82 -29.94 9.53 11.08
CA LEU A 82 -31.30 9.63 10.52
C LEU A 82 -31.85 8.24 10.19
N LEU A 83 -31.11 7.43 9.42
CA LEU A 83 -31.51 6.07 9.06
C LEU A 83 -31.65 5.16 10.28
N ALA A 84 -30.75 5.28 11.26
CA ALA A 84 -30.85 4.57 12.52
C ALA A 84 -32.10 4.95 13.32
N THR A 85 -32.43 6.24 13.36
CA THR A 85 -33.61 6.76 14.06
C THR A 85 -34.90 6.26 13.42
N LEU A 86 -34.99 6.31 12.08
CA LEU A 86 -36.12 5.78 11.32
C LEU A 86 -36.26 4.27 11.53
N THR A 87 -35.16 3.52 11.44
CA THR A 87 -35.15 2.07 11.67
C THR A 87 -35.60 1.73 13.09
N TYR A 88 -35.13 2.48 14.09
CA TYR A 88 -35.51 2.27 15.48
C TYR A 88 -37.01 2.46 15.69
N TYR A 89 -37.58 3.58 15.25
CA TYR A 89 -38.99 3.87 15.51
C TYR A 89 -39.96 3.07 14.63
N CYS A 90 -39.58 2.76 13.38
CA CYS A 90 -40.45 2.07 12.44
C CYS A 90 -40.33 0.55 12.47
N VAL A 91 -39.19 0.00 12.91
CA VAL A 91 -38.91 -1.45 12.87
C VAL A 91 -38.60 -2.00 14.25
N GLU A 92 -37.56 -1.48 14.89
CA GLU A 92 -37.03 -2.06 16.13
C GLU A 92 -38.01 -1.94 17.31
N ARG A 93 -38.55 -0.74 17.54
CA ARG A 93 -39.47 -0.46 18.64
C ARG A 93 -40.80 -1.21 18.51
N PRO A 94 -41.49 -1.21 17.35
CA PRO A 94 -42.71 -2.02 17.18
C PRO A 94 -42.46 -3.49 17.49
N ILE A 95 -41.40 -4.09 16.93
CA ILE A 95 -41.07 -5.51 17.14
C ILE A 95 -40.79 -5.81 18.62
N ARG A 96 -40.07 -4.94 19.34
CA ARG A 96 -39.79 -5.11 20.77
C ARG A 96 -41.03 -5.08 21.66
N THR A 97 -42.09 -4.39 21.22
CA THR A 97 -43.33 -4.26 22.00
C THR A 97 -44.38 -5.32 21.68
N ILE A 98 -44.16 -6.16 20.67
CA ILE A 98 -45.09 -7.24 20.33
C ILE A 98 -44.98 -8.35 21.39
N GLU A 99 -46.08 -8.59 22.10
CA GLU A 99 -46.20 -9.75 22.99
C GLU A 99 -46.63 -10.98 22.19
N ILE A 100 -45.66 -11.88 21.92
CA ILE A 100 -45.93 -13.10 21.17
C ILE A 100 -46.45 -14.18 22.12
N LYS A 101 -47.76 -14.43 22.07
CA LYS A 101 -48.43 -15.41 22.96
C LYS A 101 -48.20 -16.87 22.57
N ASN A 102 -47.96 -17.16 21.28
CA ASN A 102 -47.71 -18.52 20.78
C ASN A 102 -46.36 -18.59 20.06
N ALA A 103 -45.50 -19.54 20.45
CA ALA A 103 -44.18 -19.72 19.84
C ALA A 103 -44.26 -19.95 18.32
N LEU A 104 -45.27 -20.68 17.82
CA LEU A 104 -45.46 -20.90 16.38
C LEU A 104 -45.74 -19.62 15.60
N MET A 105 -46.41 -18.62 16.21
CA MET A 105 -46.64 -17.32 15.57
C MET A 105 -45.37 -16.46 15.49
N ALA A 106 -44.35 -16.75 16.30
CA ALA A 106 -43.01 -16.16 16.15
C ALA A 106 -42.16 -16.94 15.12
N LEU A 107 -42.23 -18.28 15.15
CA LEU A 107 -41.34 -19.15 14.39
C LEU A 107 -41.59 -19.10 12.87
N ILE A 108 -42.86 -19.04 12.43
CA ILE A 108 -43.19 -18.99 10.99
C ILE A 108 -42.64 -17.72 10.31
N PRO A 109 -42.94 -16.49 10.79
CA PRO A 109 -42.39 -15.28 10.16
C PRO A 109 -40.87 -15.19 10.32
N ALA A 110 -40.30 -15.67 11.44
CA ALA A 110 -38.86 -15.75 11.60
C ALA A 110 -38.21 -16.70 10.57
N ALA A 111 -38.79 -17.88 10.36
CA ALA A 111 -38.31 -18.86 9.38
C ALA A 111 -38.45 -18.34 7.94
N LEU A 112 -39.57 -17.70 7.60
CA LEU A 112 -39.77 -17.05 6.31
C LEU A 112 -38.77 -15.90 6.09
N GLY A 113 -38.57 -15.06 7.10
CA GLY A 113 -37.59 -13.99 7.07
C GLY A 113 -36.16 -14.50 6.86
N MET A 114 -35.77 -15.55 7.59
CA MET A 114 -34.46 -16.19 7.41
C MET A 114 -34.32 -16.84 6.03
N THR A 115 -35.38 -17.45 5.50
CA THR A 115 -35.36 -18.06 4.16
C THR A 115 -35.22 -16.99 3.07
N LEU A 116 -35.97 -15.90 3.17
CA LEU A 116 -35.85 -14.76 2.25
C LEU A 116 -34.46 -14.13 2.32
N LEU A 117 -33.92 -13.96 3.53
CA LEU A 117 -32.55 -13.46 3.72
C LEU A 117 -31.53 -14.41 3.09
N PHE A 118 -31.69 -15.72 3.25
CA PHE A 118 -30.84 -16.72 2.63
C PHE A 118 -30.86 -16.63 1.10
N PHE A 119 -32.04 -16.56 0.48
CA PHE A 119 -32.15 -16.41 -0.98
C PHE A 119 -31.61 -15.06 -1.47
N ALA A 120 -31.87 -13.97 -0.76
CA ALA A 120 -31.33 -12.65 -1.09
C ALA A 120 -29.79 -12.63 -1.00
N MET A 121 -29.21 -13.23 0.04
CA MET A 121 -27.76 -13.37 0.19
C MET A 121 -27.16 -14.26 -0.90
N ASN A 122 -27.81 -15.38 -1.26
CA ASN A 122 -27.34 -16.23 -2.36
C ASN A 122 -27.43 -15.52 -3.71
N PHE A 123 -28.52 -14.81 -3.98
CA PHE A 123 -28.65 -14.00 -5.19
C PHE A 123 -27.57 -12.93 -5.26
N TRP A 124 -27.38 -12.17 -4.18
CA TRP A 124 -26.31 -11.18 -4.05
C TRP A 124 -24.94 -11.80 -4.29
N GLN A 125 -24.63 -12.91 -3.63
CA GLN A 125 -23.36 -13.63 -3.77
C GLN A 125 -23.12 -14.07 -5.21
N ASN A 126 -24.15 -14.60 -5.89
CA ASN A 126 -24.05 -15.02 -7.30
C ASN A 126 -23.81 -13.82 -8.22
N GLN A 127 -24.50 -12.69 -8.01
CA GLN A 127 -24.30 -11.47 -8.79
C GLN A 127 -22.89 -10.88 -8.57
N VAL A 128 -22.45 -10.78 -7.32
CA VAL A 128 -21.09 -10.32 -6.99
C VAL A 128 -20.05 -11.25 -7.62
N THR A 129 -20.23 -12.56 -7.52
CA THR A 129 -19.32 -13.56 -8.13
C THR A 129 -19.27 -13.40 -9.64
N PHE A 130 -20.41 -13.21 -10.30
CA PHE A 130 -20.48 -12.98 -11.74
C PHE A 130 -19.71 -11.71 -12.15
N LEU A 131 -19.91 -10.60 -11.41
CA LEU A 131 -19.22 -9.34 -11.67
C LEU A 131 -17.71 -9.41 -11.41
N LEU A 132 -17.30 -10.12 -10.36
CA LEU A 132 -15.88 -10.28 -10.01
C LEU A 132 -15.14 -11.21 -10.97
N ASN A 133 -15.85 -12.15 -11.61
CA ASN A 133 -15.31 -13.05 -12.63
C ASN A 133 -15.52 -12.53 -14.06
N SER A 134 -15.87 -11.24 -14.23
CA SER A 134 -15.94 -10.66 -15.56
C SER A 134 -14.54 -10.61 -16.20
N PRO A 135 -14.41 -10.78 -17.53
CA PRO A 135 -13.10 -10.76 -18.19
C PRO A 135 -12.29 -9.49 -17.89
N ALA A 136 -12.95 -8.33 -17.81
CA ALA A 136 -12.31 -7.07 -17.48
C ALA A 136 -11.78 -7.04 -16.03
N GLN A 137 -12.55 -7.57 -15.07
CA GLN A 137 -12.11 -7.66 -13.68
C GLN A 137 -10.91 -8.61 -13.53
N MET A 138 -11.02 -9.79 -14.15
CA MET A 138 -9.96 -10.80 -14.13
C MET A 138 -8.66 -10.29 -14.77
N ALA A 139 -8.76 -9.51 -15.85
CA ALA A 139 -7.59 -8.91 -16.50
C ALA A 139 -6.84 -7.94 -15.56
N ILE A 140 -7.55 -7.14 -14.77
CA ILE A 140 -6.94 -6.25 -13.76
C ILE A 140 -6.36 -7.08 -12.61
N GLN A 141 -7.12 -8.06 -12.10
CA GLN A 141 -6.67 -8.89 -10.98
C GLN A 141 -5.43 -9.71 -11.33
N ALA A 142 -5.32 -10.20 -12.57
CA ALA A 142 -4.15 -10.91 -13.07
C ALA A 142 -2.87 -10.05 -12.98
N LYS A 143 -2.98 -8.71 -13.04
CA LYS A 143 -1.84 -7.81 -12.88
C LYS A 143 -1.30 -7.72 -11.45
N ALA A 144 -2.00 -8.26 -10.46
CA ALA A 144 -1.42 -8.41 -9.11
C ALA A 144 -0.19 -9.33 -9.12
N GLY A 145 -0.16 -10.31 -10.04
CA GLY A 145 0.98 -11.20 -10.27
C GLY A 145 2.00 -10.71 -11.30
N ASP A 146 1.83 -9.50 -11.86
CA ASP A 146 2.77 -8.88 -12.80
C ASP A 146 3.97 -8.32 -12.05
N VAL A 147 4.77 -9.23 -11.49
CA VAL A 147 5.96 -8.97 -10.68
C VAL A 147 7.22 -9.46 -11.40
N PRO A 148 8.39 -8.87 -11.12
CA PRO A 148 9.65 -9.31 -11.69
C PRO A 148 9.90 -10.80 -11.50
N ALA A 149 10.45 -11.46 -12.53
CA ALA A 149 10.78 -12.88 -12.49
C ALA A 149 11.73 -13.28 -11.35
N ILE A 150 12.55 -12.33 -10.85
CA ILE A 150 13.44 -12.56 -9.71
C ILE A 150 12.67 -13.01 -8.46
N TYR A 151 11.41 -12.60 -8.27
CA TYR A 151 10.61 -13.05 -7.12
C TYR A 151 10.19 -14.52 -7.20
N ASN A 152 10.29 -15.15 -8.37
CA ASN A 152 10.03 -16.57 -8.56
C ASN A 152 11.28 -17.43 -8.33
N VAL A 153 12.46 -16.82 -8.19
CA VAL A 153 13.70 -17.51 -7.84
C VAL A 153 13.80 -17.56 -6.31
N PRO A 154 13.95 -18.75 -5.70
CA PRO A 154 14.03 -18.86 -4.24
C PRO A 154 15.10 -17.94 -3.65
N ASN A 155 14.70 -17.17 -2.63
CA ASN A 155 15.57 -16.27 -1.86
C ASN A 155 16.30 -15.17 -2.65
N CYS A 156 15.87 -14.89 -3.88
CA CYS A 156 16.47 -13.84 -4.71
C CYS A 156 16.29 -12.43 -4.15
N ASP A 157 15.13 -12.21 -3.53
CA ASP A 157 14.87 -11.06 -2.68
C ASP A 157 14.85 -11.52 -1.23
N THR A 158 15.79 -11.03 -0.43
CA THR A 158 15.86 -11.36 0.98
C THR A 158 14.68 -10.71 1.71
N TRP A 159 13.88 -11.52 2.42
CA TRP A 159 12.74 -10.98 3.16
C TRP A 159 13.18 -10.12 4.35
N TYR A 160 12.29 -9.25 4.84
CA TYR A 160 12.66 -8.20 5.79
C TYR A 160 13.26 -8.71 7.11
N HIS A 161 12.94 -9.93 7.57
CA HIS A 161 13.45 -10.46 8.84
C HIS A 161 14.84 -11.13 8.77
N SER A 162 15.38 -11.42 7.59
CA SER A 162 16.67 -12.13 7.45
C SER A 162 17.81 -11.16 7.14
N SER A 163 18.98 -11.40 7.72
CA SER A 163 20.23 -10.70 7.37
C SER A 163 21.13 -11.50 6.44
N GLU A 164 20.70 -12.71 6.07
CA GLU A 164 21.45 -13.58 5.17
C GLU A 164 21.51 -12.97 3.77
N VAL A 165 22.72 -12.84 3.23
CA VAL A 165 22.94 -12.36 1.87
C VAL A 165 22.95 -13.57 0.94
N GLN A 166 21.98 -13.62 0.03
CA GLN A 166 21.96 -14.59 -1.06
C GLN A 166 21.89 -13.82 -2.38
N ALA A 167 22.86 -14.05 -3.25
CA ALA A 167 22.93 -13.44 -4.56
C ALA A 167 22.28 -14.36 -5.59
N CYS A 168 21.45 -13.80 -6.46
CA CYS A 168 20.95 -14.51 -7.64
C CYS A 168 21.81 -14.20 -8.85
N HIS A 169 22.13 -15.24 -9.62
CA HIS A 169 22.90 -15.12 -10.85
C HIS A 169 22.01 -15.45 -12.06
N PHE A 170 22.09 -14.60 -13.08
CA PHE A 170 21.40 -14.76 -14.36
C PHE A 170 22.40 -14.57 -15.51
N GLY A 171 22.25 -15.34 -16.58
CA GLY A 171 23.21 -15.36 -17.69
C GLY A 171 24.33 -16.38 -17.49
N PRO A 172 25.34 -16.39 -18.38
CA PRO A 172 26.43 -17.38 -18.35
C PRO A 172 27.35 -17.21 -17.12
N GLU A 173 27.80 -18.32 -16.54
CA GLU A 173 28.71 -18.30 -15.39
C GLU A 173 30.05 -17.59 -15.69
N ASN A 174 30.57 -17.80 -16.91
CA ASN A 174 31.83 -17.27 -17.42
C ASN A 174 31.66 -16.02 -18.30
N ALA A 175 30.59 -15.24 -18.08
CA ALA A 175 30.39 -13.97 -18.77
C ALA A 175 31.58 -13.01 -18.52
N ALA A 176 31.99 -12.27 -19.55
CA ALA A 176 33.08 -11.32 -19.47
C ALA A 176 32.71 -10.07 -18.68
N HIS A 177 31.43 -9.69 -18.71
CA HIS A 177 30.89 -8.49 -18.08
C HIS A 177 29.84 -8.82 -17.03
N THR A 178 29.80 -8.04 -15.96
CA THR A 178 28.89 -8.24 -14.82
C THR A 178 28.10 -6.97 -14.50
N LEU A 179 26.78 -7.09 -14.57
CA LEU A 179 25.82 -6.13 -14.02
C LEU A 179 25.41 -6.58 -12.61
N VAL A 180 25.38 -5.66 -11.65
CA VAL A 180 24.86 -5.91 -10.29
C VAL A 180 23.64 -5.03 -10.02
N LEU A 181 22.55 -5.60 -9.50
CA LEU A 181 21.41 -4.86 -8.95
C LEU A 181 21.45 -4.91 -7.42
N PHE A 182 21.47 -3.77 -6.74
CA PHE A 182 21.60 -3.65 -5.28
C PHE A 182 20.59 -2.70 -4.63
N GLY A 183 19.61 -3.21 -3.89
CA GLY A 183 18.61 -2.33 -3.25
C GLY A 183 17.40 -3.02 -2.66
N ASP A 184 16.29 -2.29 -2.54
CA ASP A 184 15.03 -2.85 -2.02
C ASP A 184 14.06 -3.23 -3.15
N SER A 185 12.79 -3.43 -2.79
CA SER A 185 11.73 -3.82 -3.72
C SER A 185 11.50 -2.83 -4.87
N VAL A 186 11.87 -1.55 -4.68
CA VAL A 186 11.80 -0.52 -5.74
C VAL A 186 12.94 -0.66 -6.72
N LEU A 187 14.14 -1.11 -6.32
CA LEU A 187 15.14 -1.48 -7.33
C LEU A 187 14.82 -2.84 -7.95
N ALA A 188 14.40 -3.81 -7.15
CA ALA A 188 14.02 -5.15 -7.61
C ALA A 188 12.99 -5.09 -8.76
N GLN A 189 12.07 -4.12 -8.72
CA GLN A 189 11.08 -3.93 -9.77
C GLN A 189 11.69 -3.59 -11.14
N TRP A 190 12.89 -2.98 -11.19
CA TRP A 190 13.58 -2.60 -12.43
C TRP A 190 14.30 -3.75 -13.12
N ALA A 191 14.42 -4.92 -12.46
CA ALA A 191 15.12 -6.09 -13.01
C ALA A 191 14.68 -6.50 -14.43
N PRO A 192 13.38 -6.49 -14.80
CA PRO A 192 12.96 -6.85 -16.16
C PRO A 192 13.54 -5.95 -17.26
N ALA A 193 13.64 -4.65 -17.02
CA ALA A 193 14.19 -3.70 -18.01
C ALA A 193 15.70 -3.90 -18.19
N PHE A 194 16.43 -4.07 -17.09
CA PHE A 194 17.87 -4.36 -17.13
C PHE A 194 18.16 -5.73 -17.75
N ALA A 195 17.40 -6.76 -17.36
CA ALA A 195 17.53 -8.09 -17.94
C ALA A 195 17.31 -8.07 -19.47
N ARG A 196 16.30 -7.33 -19.94
CA ARG A 196 16.02 -7.19 -21.38
C ARG A 196 17.18 -6.58 -22.17
N ILE A 197 17.93 -5.66 -21.56
CA ILE A 197 19.08 -5.02 -22.21
C ILE A 197 20.31 -5.94 -22.09
N TYR A 198 20.74 -6.24 -20.86
CA TYR A 198 22.03 -6.87 -20.60
C TYR A 198 22.02 -8.37 -20.90
N LEU A 199 20.97 -9.11 -20.52
CA LEU A 199 20.92 -10.57 -20.77
C LEU A 199 20.54 -10.92 -22.22
N SER A 200 20.28 -9.92 -23.06
CA SER A 200 20.20 -10.13 -24.51
C SER A 200 21.59 -10.32 -25.15
N GLN A 201 22.65 -9.97 -24.42
CA GLN A 201 24.03 -10.10 -24.85
C GLN A 201 24.68 -11.36 -24.22
N PRO A 202 25.38 -12.19 -25.01
CA PRO A 202 25.91 -13.49 -24.57
C PRO A 202 27.08 -13.39 -23.59
N ASP A 203 27.69 -12.22 -23.46
CA ASP A 203 28.91 -11.91 -22.73
C ASP A 203 28.64 -11.18 -21.40
N TRP A 204 27.37 -10.97 -21.08
CA TRP A 204 26.92 -10.36 -19.83
C TRP A 204 26.24 -11.35 -18.90
N ARG A 205 26.49 -11.19 -17.60
CA ARG A 205 25.69 -11.78 -16.52
C ARG A 205 25.13 -10.68 -15.63
N MET A 206 24.02 -10.99 -14.98
CA MET A 206 23.37 -10.10 -14.01
C MET A 206 23.33 -10.79 -12.65
N ILE A 207 23.77 -10.08 -11.62
CA ILE A 207 23.75 -10.55 -10.22
C ILE A 207 22.83 -9.65 -9.41
N VAL A 208 21.90 -10.23 -8.65
CA VAL A 208 20.89 -9.48 -7.90
C VAL A 208 21.11 -9.66 -6.40
N PHE A 209 21.24 -8.52 -5.71
CA PHE A 209 21.32 -8.36 -4.27
C PHE A 209 20.19 -7.45 -3.81
N THR A 210 18.97 -8.00 -3.67
CA THR A 210 17.83 -7.20 -3.17
C THR A 210 17.31 -7.70 -1.84
N LYS A 211 16.84 -6.75 -1.03
CA LYS A 211 16.19 -7.02 0.24
C LYS A 211 15.00 -6.09 0.42
N SER A 212 13.81 -6.68 0.49
CA SER A 212 12.57 -5.95 0.78
C SER A 212 12.70 -5.03 1.99
N ALA A 213 12.37 -3.76 1.77
CA ALA A 213 12.46 -2.67 2.72
C ALA A 213 13.87 -2.44 3.29
N CYS A 214 14.96 -2.68 2.57
CA CYS A 214 16.30 -2.31 3.04
C CYS A 214 16.95 -1.27 2.12
N SER A 215 17.07 -0.04 2.62
CA SER A 215 17.68 1.07 1.88
C SER A 215 19.11 0.73 1.43
N ALA A 216 19.38 0.95 0.14
CA ALA A 216 20.71 0.88 -0.46
C ALA A 216 21.65 1.96 0.11
N SER A 217 21.13 3.13 0.46
CA SER A 217 21.87 4.19 1.17
C SER A 217 22.16 3.74 2.60
N THR A 218 23.41 3.92 3.06
CA THR A 218 23.90 3.48 4.38
C THR A 218 23.39 4.34 5.52
N VAL A 219 22.13 4.10 5.89
CA VAL A 219 21.40 4.73 7.00
C VAL A 219 20.78 3.64 7.88
N SER A 220 21.01 3.73 9.19
CA SER A 220 20.31 2.91 10.20
C SER A 220 19.01 3.59 10.58
N TYR A 221 17.90 2.85 10.64
CA TYR A 221 16.59 3.43 10.90
C TYR A 221 15.64 2.48 11.64
N TYR A 222 14.56 3.02 12.20
CA TYR A 222 13.51 2.24 12.86
C TYR A 222 12.52 1.70 11.83
N TYR A 223 12.24 0.40 11.84
CA TYR A 223 11.28 -0.19 10.91
C TYR A 223 9.93 -0.47 11.59
N PRO A 224 8.85 0.28 11.26
CA PRO A 224 7.58 0.19 11.97
C PRO A 224 6.93 -1.20 11.96
N ARG A 225 7.18 -2.00 10.91
CA ARG A 225 6.60 -3.34 10.75
C ARG A 225 7.10 -4.33 11.80
N ILE A 226 8.37 -4.23 12.20
CA ILE A 226 8.99 -5.09 13.23
C ILE A 226 9.13 -4.40 14.58
N LYS A 227 8.87 -3.09 14.62
CA LYS A 227 8.86 -2.26 15.84
C LYS A 227 10.21 -2.15 16.56
N SER A 228 11.31 -2.21 15.82
CA SER A 228 12.65 -2.12 16.35
C SER A 228 13.56 -1.31 15.42
N PRO A 229 14.74 -0.86 15.89
CA PRO A 229 15.85 -0.53 15.01
C PRO A 229 16.08 -1.68 14.02
N TYR A 230 16.28 -1.36 12.75
CA TYR A 230 16.35 -2.36 11.69
C TYR A 230 17.78 -2.88 11.46
N THR A 231 18.41 -3.36 12.54
CA THR A 231 19.81 -3.85 12.54
C THR A 231 20.04 -5.02 11.57
N VAL A 232 18.99 -5.80 11.28
CA VAL A 232 19.01 -6.88 10.28
C VAL A 232 19.30 -6.33 8.88
N CYS A 233 18.73 -5.17 8.52
CA CYS A 233 19.04 -4.50 7.26
C CYS A 233 20.48 -3.97 7.26
N ASP A 234 20.96 -3.42 8.38
CA ASP A 234 22.33 -2.93 8.49
C ASP A 234 23.37 -4.06 8.28
N ALA A 235 23.15 -5.22 8.92
CA ALA A 235 24.00 -6.39 8.78
C ALA A 235 24.00 -6.93 7.34
N TRP A 236 22.80 -7.08 6.73
CA TRP A 236 22.67 -7.51 5.34
C TRP A 236 23.36 -6.56 4.38
N ARG A 237 23.11 -5.25 4.50
CA ARG A 237 23.67 -4.22 3.61
C ARG A 237 25.18 -4.22 3.66
N LYS A 238 25.76 -4.27 4.87
CA LYS A 238 27.21 -4.33 5.04
C LYS A 238 27.81 -5.51 4.28
N LYS A 239 27.26 -6.71 4.48
CA LYS A 239 27.75 -7.93 3.83
C LYS A 239 27.54 -7.90 2.31
N ALA A 240 26.39 -7.42 1.84
CA ALA A 240 26.11 -7.29 0.41
C ALA A 240 27.10 -6.32 -0.27
N LEU A 241 27.43 -5.19 0.36
CA LEU A 241 28.41 -4.26 -0.16
C LEU A 241 29.82 -4.85 -0.22
N GLU A 242 30.22 -5.64 0.79
CA GLU A 242 31.49 -6.39 0.78
C GLU A 242 31.53 -7.39 -0.37
N ASP A 243 30.45 -8.14 -0.59
CA ASP A 243 30.36 -9.15 -1.65
C ASP A 243 30.34 -8.50 -3.05
N ILE A 244 29.63 -7.37 -3.22
CA ILE A 244 29.61 -6.61 -4.47
C ILE A 244 31.00 -6.05 -4.79
N ALA A 245 31.69 -5.50 -3.80
CA ALA A 245 33.03 -4.96 -4.00
C ALA A 245 34.03 -6.04 -4.43
N ALA A 246 33.88 -7.27 -3.92
CA ALA A 246 34.72 -8.42 -4.30
C ALA A 246 34.46 -8.93 -5.73
N ILE A 247 33.27 -8.68 -6.29
CA ILE A 247 32.90 -9.08 -7.67
C ILE A 247 33.61 -8.22 -8.72
N HIS A 248 33.94 -6.97 -8.40
CA HIS A 248 34.44 -5.97 -9.35
C HIS A 248 33.57 -5.81 -10.62
N PRO A 249 32.27 -5.47 -10.48
CA PRO A 249 31.35 -5.41 -11.61
C PRO A 249 31.61 -4.22 -12.57
N ASP A 250 31.30 -4.40 -13.84
CA ASP A 250 31.32 -3.31 -14.83
C ASP A 250 30.29 -2.24 -14.49
N VAL A 251 29.10 -2.66 -14.04
CA VAL A 251 27.99 -1.77 -13.71
C VAL A 251 27.30 -2.21 -12.42
N VAL A 252 27.12 -1.28 -11.48
CA VAL A 252 26.23 -1.45 -10.32
C VAL A 252 25.04 -0.52 -10.44
N VAL A 253 23.84 -1.06 -10.31
CA VAL A 253 22.61 -0.28 -10.19
C VAL A 253 22.17 -0.35 -8.75
N MET A 254 22.03 0.81 -8.10
CA MET A 254 21.47 0.92 -6.76
C MET A 254 20.17 1.72 -6.76
N GLY A 255 19.25 1.39 -5.86
CA GLY A 255 17.96 2.05 -5.81
C GLY A 255 17.19 1.70 -4.54
N SER A 256 16.24 2.56 -4.17
CA SER A 256 15.49 2.42 -2.94
C SER A 256 14.15 3.14 -3.03
N THR A 257 13.19 2.71 -2.21
CA THR A 257 11.96 3.45 -2.00
C THR A 257 12.21 4.75 -1.23
N HIS A 258 11.15 5.54 -1.07
CA HIS A 258 11.17 6.69 -0.19
C HIS A 258 11.19 6.23 1.27
N TYR A 259 12.22 6.65 2.00
CA TYR A 259 12.33 6.52 3.45
C TYR A 259 12.20 7.90 4.10
N GLY A 260 11.73 7.93 5.34
CA GLY A 260 11.61 9.14 6.15
C GLY A 260 12.95 9.69 6.66
N PHE A 261 14.01 9.62 5.84
CA PHE A 261 15.33 10.14 6.16
C PHE A 261 15.38 11.65 5.96
N THR A 262 16.18 12.31 6.79
CA THR A 262 16.53 13.71 6.62
C THR A 262 17.40 13.92 5.37
N PRO A 263 17.47 15.15 4.83
CA PRO A 263 18.38 15.46 3.72
C PRO A 263 19.85 15.06 3.98
N ALA A 264 20.34 15.26 5.20
CA ALA A 264 21.71 14.89 5.58
C ALA A 264 21.93 13.38 5.61
N GLU A 265 20.95 12.60 6.07
CA GLU A 265 20.99 11.14 6.04
C GLU A 265 20.96 10.59 4.61
N TRP A 266 20.13 11.17 3.73
CA TRP A 266 20.12 10.81 2.31
C TRP A 266 21.48 11.06 1.66
N ILE A 267 22.07 12.24 1.85
CA ILE A 267 23.36 12.59 1.23
C ILE A 267 24.47 11.74 1.83
N GLY A 268 24.69 11.83 3.15
CA GLY A 268 25.80 11.15 3.82
C GLY A 268 25.69 9.63 3.82
N GLY A 269 24.47 9.08 3.94
CA GLY A 269 24.24 7.64 3.85
C GLY A 269 24.48 7.10 2.45
N THR A 270 24.06 7.83 1.41
CA THR A 270 24.34 7.45 0.02
C THR A 270 25.85 7.53 -0.27
N GLN A 271 26.53 8.59 0.17
CA GLN A 271 27.99 8.72 0.02
C GLN A 271 28.74 7.56 0.67
N LYS A 272 28.37 7.14 1.88
CA LYS A 272 28.95 5.95 2.52
C LYS A 272 28.81 4.67 1.69
N THR A 273 27.68 4.50 1.00
CA THR A 273 27.49 3.38 0.07
C THR A 273 28.39 3.55 -1.16
N LEU A 274 28.46 4.76 -1.74
CA LEU A 274 29.28 5.07 -2.91
C LEU A 274 30.78 4.96 -2.64
N ASP A 275 31.25 5.25 -1.42
CA ASP A 275 32.64 5.06 -1.01
C ASP A 275 33.11 3.60 -1.17
N THR A 276 32.17 2.64 -1.14
CA THR A 276 32.45 1.22 -1.41
C THR A 276 32.25 0.86 -2.89
N LEU A 277 31.17 1.34 -3.51
CA LEU A 277 30.80 0.94 -4.87
C LEU A 277 31.60 1.64 -5.97
N SER A 278 31.83 2.95 -5.85
CA SER A 278 32.50 3.74 -6.90
C SER A 278 33.93 3.26 -7.20
N PRO A 279 34.77 2.88 -6.21
CA PRO A 279 36.11 2.34 -6.49
C PRO A 279 36.11 0.88 -6.97
N SER A 280 35.03 0.13 -6.72
CA SER A 280 34.96 -1.30 -7.05
C SER A 280 34.20 -1.60 -8.34
N ALA A 281 33.51 -0.62 -8.93
CA ALA A 281 32.73 -0.79 -10.15
C ALA A 281 33.18 0.16 -11.28
N GLY A 282 33.01 -0.26 -12.53
CA GLY A 282 33.26 0.60 -13.70
C GLY A 282 32.31 1.80 -13.74
N SER A 283 31.02 1.57 -13.50
CA SER A 283 29.98 2.59 -13.41
C SER A 283 28.95 2.27 -12.33
N VAL A 284 28.40 3.29 -11.68
CA VAL A 284 27.31 3.16 -10.71
C VAL A 284 26.10 3.98 -11.13
N ILE A 285 24.95 3.33 -11.26
CA ILE A 285 23.67 3.97 -11.58
C ILE A 285 22.83 4.03 -10.31
N MET A 286 22.41 5.23 -9.93
CA MET A 286 21.44 5.43 -8.85
C MET A 286 20.05 5.67 -9.44
N MET A 287 19.15 4.72 -9.23
CA MET A 287 17.76 4.82 -9.66
C MET A 287 16.96 5.68 -8.68
N SER A 288 16.28 6.71 -9.19
CA SER A 288 15.34 7.49 -8.38
C SER A 288 14.19 6.61 -7.88
N ALA A 289 13.71 6.89 -6.67
CA ALA A 289 12.53 6.23 -6.12
C ALA A 289 11.29 6.43 -7.01
N THR A 290 10.32 5.51 -6.90
CA THR A 290 9.08 5.56 -7.68
C THR A 290 8.15 6.65 -7.14
N PRO A 291 7.57 7.51 -8.00
CA PRO A 291 6.48 8.38 -7.59
C PRO A 291 5.34 7.60 -6.95
N GLU A 292 4.92 7.97 -5.75
CA GLU A 292 3.80 7.31 -5.09
C GLU A 292 2.46 7.73 -5.70
N LEU A 293 1.56 6.75 -5.86
CA LEU A 293 0.18 6.99 -6.29
C LEU A 293 -0.73 7.38 -5.10
N GLY A 294 -0.32 7.06 -3.87
CA GLY A 294 -1.06 7.36 -2.64
C GLY A 294 -2.29 6.47 -2.38
N PHE A 295 -2.62 5.56 -3.29
CA PHE A 295 -3.67 4.55 -3.17
C PHE A 295 -3.32 3.31 -4.00
N ASN A 296 -3.98 2.18 -3.75
CA ASN A 296 -3.75 0.96 -4.54
C ASN A 296 -4.31 1.10 -5.97
N GLY A 297 -3.41 1.11 -6.97
CA GLY A 297 -3.78 1.29 -8.38
C GLY A 297 -4.72 0.21 -8.90
N LEU A 298 -4.46 -1.07 -8.61
CA LEU A 298 -5.30 -2.18 -9.05
C LEU A 298 -6.70 -2.13 -8.43
N SER A 299 -6.81 -1.89 -7.12
CA SER A 299 -8.09 -1.76 -6.44
C SER A 299 -8.90 -0.58 -6.99
N CYS A 300 -8.23 0.52 -7.33
CA CYS A 300 -8.89 1.66 -7.96
C CYS A 300 -9.46 1.30 -9.33
N LEU A 301 -8.64 0.71 -10.21
CA LEU A 301 -9.08 0.29 -11.55
C LEU A 301 -10.20 -0.76 -11.48
N ALA A 302 -10.06 -1.73 -10.58
CA ALA A 302 -11.05 -2.77 -10.33
C ALA A 302 -12.41 -2.21 -9.85
N ALA A 303 -12.40 -1.15 -9.03
CA ALA A 303 -13.62 -0.49 -8.58
C ALA A 303 -14.37 0.24 -9.71
N GLN A 304 -13.67 0.63 -10.79
CA GLN A 304 -14.25 1.34 -11.92
C GLN A 304 -14.95 0.42 -12.94
N VAL A 305 -14.56 -0.87 -13.05
CA VAL A 305 -15.05 -1.78 -14.11
C VAL A 305 -16.56 -1.95 -14.12
N ASN A 306 -17.14 -2.23 -12.95
CA ASN A 306 -18.56 -2.47 -12.79
C ASN A 306 -19.25 -1.29 -12.08
N TRP A 307 -18.66 -0.09 -12.16
CA TRP A 307 -19.23 1.08 -11.51
C TRP A 307 -20.54 1.48 -12.20
N PRO A 308 -21.66 1.62 -11.44
CA PRO A 308 -22.93 1.98 -12.05
C PRO A 308 -22.88 3.37 -12.68
N SER A 309 -23.32 3.48 -13.94
CA SER A 309 -23.31 4.74 -14.70
C SER A 309 -24.20 5.85 -14.13
N TRP A 310 -25.16 5.50 -13.26
CA TRP A 310 -26.04 6.46 -12.57
C TRP A 310 -25.40 7.06 -11.30
N LEU A 311 -24.26 6.54 -10.85
CA LEU A 311 -23.49 7.13 -9.75
C LEU A 311 -22.46 8.13 -10.28
N PRO A 312 -22.06 9.13 -9.47
CA PRO A 312 -20.93 10.00 -9.79
C PRO A 312 -19.69 9.17 -10.14
N GLU A 313 -18.91 9.61 -11.12
CA GLU A 313 -17.65 8.96 -11.45
C GLU A 313 -16.77 8.82 -10.20
N LEU A 314 -16.24 7.62 -9.95
CA LEU A 314 -15.24 7.42 -8.92
C LEU A 314 -14.01 8.31 -9.17
N LYS A 315 -13.22 8.53 -8.12
CA LYS A 315 -11.89 9.14 -8.24
C LYS A 315 -11.19 8.58 -9.48
N HIS A 316 -10.80 9.47 -10.38
CA HIS A 316 -9.96 9.10 -11.50
C HIS A 316 -8.72 8.45 -10.89
N CYS A 317 -8.33 7.25 -11.33
CA CYS A 317 -7.18 6.50 -10.79
C CYS A 317 -5.85 7.17 -11.17
N ARG A 318 -5.68 8.41 -10.70
CA ARG A 318 -4.57 9.30 -10.90
C ARG A 318 -4.30 10.14 -9.65
N ALA A 319 -3.07 10.57 -9.48
CA ALA A 319 -2.64 11.49 -8.45
C ALA A 319 -1.66 12.52 -9.06
N PRO A 320 -1.62 13.76 -8.55
CA PRO A 320 -0.58 14.70 -8.96
C PRO A 320 0.79 14.15 -8.56
N LEU A 321 1.78 14.31 -9.45
CA LEU A 321 3.18 14.05 -9.13
C LEU A 321 3.63 15.04 -8.05
N ALA A 322 4.29 14.54 -7.00
CA ALA A 322 4.85 15.41 -5.98
C ALA A 322 5.89 16.37 -6.61
N PRO A 323 5.86 17.67 -6.28
CA PRO A 323 6.73 18.65 -6.90
C PRO A 323 8.21 18.34 -6.60
N GLU A 324 9.06 18.54 -7.60
CA GLU A 324 10.50 18.41 -7.43
C GLU A 324 11.06 19.60 -6.66
N THR A 325 11.32 19.40 -5.37
CA THR A 325 11.95 20.41 -4.51
C THR A 325 13.45 20.11 -4.33
N GLN A 326 14.20 21.05 -3.74
CA GLN A 326 15.61 20.82 -3.37
C GLN A 326 15.79 19.62 -2.41
N ASN A 327 14.77 19.35 -1.59
CA ASN A 327 14.74 18.24 -0.64
C ASN A 327 14.11 16.97 -1.20
N SER A 328 13.73 16.95 -2.48
CA SER A 328 13.27 15.72 -3.13
C SER A 328 14.42 14.70 -3.18
N VAL A 329 14.10 13.42 -2.99
CA VAL A 329 15.10 12.34 -2.94
C VAL A 329 15.98 12.34 -4.18
N VAL A 330 15.42 12.58 -5.38
CA VAL A 330 16.21 12.65 -6.62
C VAL A 330 17.29 13.73 -6.57
N ASN A 331 16.99 14.92 -6.03
CA ASN A 331 17.97 16.00 -5.91
C ASN A 331 18.99 15.76 -4.81
N LEU A 332 18.62 15.04 -3.75
CA LEU A 332 19.55 14.61 -2.72
C LEU A 332 20.51 13.53 -3.24
N LEU A 333 20.02 12.59 -4.05
CA LEU A 333 20.85 11.60 -4.75
C LEU A 333 21.83 12.28 -5.74
N LYS A 334 21.34 13.25 -6.53
CA LYS A 334 22.20 14.05 -7.41
C LYS A 334 23.30 14.79 -6.64
N GLN A 335 22.99 15.32 -5.45
CA GLN A 335 23.97 15.95 -4.58
C GLN A 335 25.00 14.96 -4.04
N ALA A 336 24.54 13.77 -3.59
CA ALA A 336 25.42 12.70 -3.11
C ALA A 336 26.37 12.19 -4.20
N ALA A 337 25.93 12.17 -5.47
CA ALA A 337 26.70 11.70 -6.62
C ALA A 337 27.88 12.62 -6.99
N LYS A 338 27.77 13.93 -6.75
CA LYS A 338 28.72 14.95 -7.25
C LYS A 338 30.21 14.64 -7.04
N PRO A 339 30.65 14.06 -5.91
CA PRO A 339 32.07 13.75 -5.70
C PRO A 339 32.62 12.58 -6.54
N TYR A 340 31.77 11.81 -7.20
CA TYR A 340 32.15 10.55 -7.85
C TYR A 340 31.95 10.65 -9.37
N ALA A 341 33.05 10.48 -10.13
CA ALA A 341 33.04 10.68 -11.58
C ALA A 341 32.28 9.58 -12.35
N ASN A 342 32.20 8.36 -11.80
CA ASN A 342 31.55 7.20 -12.43
C ASN A 342 30.14 6.94 -11.89
N VAL A 343 29.52 7.91 -11.21
CA VAL A 343 28.18 7.77 -10.63
C VAL A 343 27.18 8.64 -11.41
N GLN A 344 26.08 8.03 -11.84
CA GLN A 344 24.99 8.71 -12.55
C GLN A 344 23.65 8.49 -11.84
N VAL A 345 22.77 9.49 -11.88
CA VAL A 345 21.40 9.38 -11.33
C VAL A 345 20.41 9.28 -12.48
N PHE A 346 19.67 8.17 -12.52
CA PHE A 346 18.63 7.95 -13.51
C PHE A 346 17.26 8.29 -12.91
N ASP A 347 16.53 9.16 -13.61
CA ASP A 347 15.22 9.67 -13.21
C ASP A 347 14.18 9.31 -14.28
N PHE A 348 13.17 8.53 -13.88
CA PHE A 348 12.07 8.09 -14.75
C PHE A 348 10.72 8.68 -14.35
N ARG A 349 10.68 9.66 -13.42
CA ARG A 349 9.41 10.19 -12.91
C ARG A 349 8.50 10.72 -14.01
N GLN A 350 9.05 11.35 -15.05
CA GLN A 350 8.25 11.84 -16.19
C GLN A 350 7.77 10.72 -17.13
N ALA A 351 8.51 9.60 -17.21
CA ALA A 351 8.06 8.43 -17.95
C ALA A 351 6.93 7.69 -17.21
N ILE A 352 6.98 7.69 -15.87
CA ILE A 352 5.98 7.07 -14.99
C ILE A 352 4.75 7.99 -14.83
N CYS A 353 4.97 9.29 -14.72
CA CYS A 353 3.96 10.32 -14.44
C CYS A 353 4.05 11.45 -15.46
N PRO A 354 3.65 11.22 -16.72
CA PRO A 354 3.68 12.24 -17.76
C PRO A 354 2.79 13.42 -17.40
N ASN A 355 3.18 14.63 -17.83
CA ASN A 355 2.45 15.87 -17.54
C ASN A 355 2.18 16.08 -16.03
N GLU A 356 3.15 15.72 -15.20
CA GLU A 356 3.09 15.83 -13.72
C GLU A 356 1.88 15.11 -13.08
N THR A 357 1.38 14.06 -13.73
CA THR A 357 0.27 13.26 -13.20
C THR A 357 0.61 11.78 -13.25
N CYS A 358 0.57 11.12 -12.10
CA CYS A 358 0.76 9.68 -11.99
C CYS A 358 -0.57 8.97 -12.23
N HIS A 359 -0.61 8.00 -13.14
CA HIS A 359 -1.82 7.24 -13.46
C HIS A 359 -1.66 5.77 -13.09
N ALA A 360 -2.71 5.14 -12.58
CA ALA A 360 -2.73 3.68 -12.37
C ALA A 360 -2.65 2.90 -13.70
N LYS A 361 -3.09 3.52 -14.81
CA LYS A 361 -3.04 2.97 -16.16
C LYS A 361 -2.65 4.06 -17.17
N LEU A 362 -1.69 3.77 -18.04
CA LEU A 362 -1.23 4.62 -19.15
C LEU A 362 -1.36 3.84 -20.46
N GLY A 363 -2.22 4.29 -21.37
CA GLY A 363 -2.55 3.52 -22.58
C GLY A 363 -3.06 2.13 -22.19
N ASP A 364 -2.43 1.08 -22.71
CA ASP A 364 -2.76 -0.31 -22.39
C ASP A 364 -1.98 -0.87 -21.18
N HIS A 365 -1.03 -0.11 -20.63
CA HIS A 365 -0.23 -0.54 -19.50
C HIS A 365 -0.89 -0.20 -18.18
N ILE A 366 -1.12 -1.21 -17.35
CA ILE A 366 -1.38 -0.98 -15.92
C ILE A 366 -0.02 -0.69 -15.27
N VAL A 367 0.13 0.51 -14.74
CA VAL A 367 1.40 1.06 -14.27
C VAL A 367 1.71 0.58 -12.86
N TYR A 368 0.75 0.72 -11.95
CA TYR A 368 0.93 0.41 -10.52
C TYR A 368 0.21 -0.87 -10.13
N ARG A 369 0.93 -1.79 -9.48
CA ARG A 369 0.33 -2.99 -8.85
C ARG A 369 -0.15 -2.74 -7.43
N ASP A 370 0.35 -1.69 -6.78
CA ASP A 370 -0.16 -1.17 -5.51
C ASP A 370 -0.09 0.37 -5.48
N GLY A 371 0.30 1.00 -4.37
CA GLY A 371 0.46 2.45 -4.28
C GLY A 371 1.88 2.98 -4.52
N GLN A 372 2.87 2.10 -4.62
CA GLN A 372 4.29 2.44 -4.73
C GLN A 372 5.06 1.59 -5.75
N HIS A 373 4.64 0.35 -6.01
CA HIS A 373 5.33 -0.57 -6.91
C HIS A 373 4.70 -0.57 -8.30
N LEU A 374 5.58 -0.63 -9.30
CA LEU A 374 5.21 -0.72 -10.71
C LEU A 374 5.04 -2.19 -11.13
N THR A 375 4.24 -2.42 -12.17
CA THR A 375 4.13 -3.75 -12.80
C THR A 375 5.40 -4.07 -13.59
N ALA A 376 5.77 -5.35 -13.65
CA ALA A 376 6.97 -5.77 -14.38
C ALA A 376 6.85 -5.49 -15.88
N SER A 377 5.66 -5.72 -16.47
CA SER A 377 5.42 -5.41 -17.88
C SER A 377 5.51 -3.92 -18.22
N PHE A 378 5.11 -3.01 -17.30
CA PHE A 378 5.30 -1.58 -17.51
C PHE A 378 6.78 -1.20 -17.42
N ILE A 379 7.51 -1.72 -16.43
CA ILE A 379 8.96 -1.50 -16.34
C ILE A 379 9.68 -2.00 -17.59
N GLU A 380 9.36 -3.21 -18.06
CA GLU A 380 9.98 -3.76 -19.26
C GLU A 380 9.71 -2.88 -20.49
N SER A 381 8.52 -2.25 -20.58
CA SER A 381 8.20 -1.29 -21.63
C SER A 381 9.07 -0.01 -21.60
N LEU A 382 9.69 0.30 -20.46
CA LEU A 382 10.64 1.41 -20.31
C LEU A 382 12.07 1.06 -20.73
N ALA A 383 12.35 -0.18 -21.14
CA ALA A 383 13.69 -0.59 -21.57
C ALA A 383 14.28 0.31 -22.69
N PRO A 384 13.53 0.78 -23.70
CA PRO A 384 14.07 1.73 -24.70
C PRO A 384 14.49 3.08 -24.08
N ALA A 385 13.73 3.60 -23.12
CA ALA A 385 14.07 4.83 -22.42
C ALA A 385 15.29 4.65 -21.51
N LEU A 386 15.40 3.48 -20.87
CA LEU A 386 16.58 3.09 -20.09
C LEU A 386 17.83 2.96 -20.97
N LEU A 387 17.71 2.28 -22.11
CA LEU A 387 18.79 2.15 -23.09
C LEU A 387 19.27 3.52 -23.60
N LYS A 388 18.35 4.48 -23.81
CA LYS A 388 18.73 5.85 -24.15
C LYS A 388 19.58 6.50 -23.06
N GLN A 389 19.20 6.38 -21.78
CA GLN A 389 20.00 6.95 -20.68
C GLN A 389 21.36 6.27 -20.53
N LEU A 390 21.44 4.94 -20.74
CA LEU A 390 22.72 4.21 -20.77
C LEU A 390 23.65 4.74 -21.86
N ASN A 391 23.13 4.92 -23.07
CA ASN A 391 23.88 5.50 -24.20
C ASN A 391 24.35 6.94 -23.93
N ASP A 392 23.43 7.80 -23.46
CA ASP A 392 23.74 9.20 -23.16
C ASP A 392 24.83 9.32 -22.07
N ALA A 393 24.85 8.38 -21.11
CA ALA A 393 25.83 8.30 -20.04
C ALA A 393 27.09 7.48 -20.40
N GLN A 394 27.17 6.91 -21.61
CA GLN A 394 28.28 6.05 -22.08
C GLN A 394 28.54 4.84 -21.16
N ILE A 395 27.49 4.26 -20.59
CA ILE A 395 27.59 3.09 -19.71
C ILE A 395 27.59 1.82 -20.59
N PRO A 396 28.55 0.89 -20.39
CA PRO A 396 28.62 -0.35 -21.16
C PRO A 396 27.37 -1.21 -20.87
N HIS A 397 26.82 -1.83 -21.92
CA HIS A 397 25.59 -2.62 -21.82
C HIS A 397 25.48 -3.64 -22.93
#